data_AF-A0A8I0FUA5-F1
#
_entry.id   AF-A0A8I0FUA5-F1
#
_cell.length_a   1.000
_cell.length_b   1.000
_cell.length_c   1.000
_cell.angle_alpha   90.00
_cell.angle_beta   90.00
_cell.angle_gamma   90.00
#
_symmetry.space_group_name_H-M   'P 1'
#
loop_
_entity.id
_entity.type
_entity.pdbx_description
1 polymer ?
#
loop_
_entity_poly.entity_id
_entity_poly.type
_entity_poly.pdbx_seq_one_letter_code
_entity_poly.pdbx_strand_id
1 'polypeptide(L)'
;MSTLLERVRRRRDRWLDDVRHRFRTDVPTRDRWFAGSTAAIVLVAVVAVLVRVALDGSLLAGVAAAVVGALLVRAAMLRPATPPHVHGLPGVPEPETCPAPDPPDRGPFVVAVRWLGAVLALAVAFAPTAVVLLLLVLLAAAATPVLADKLVLWRARRTLRRALADFEPRFALGYGGYGGGPIHVGMWESHLLASGDRGVIVGLRSHYCAELRAAIQPRMPWISAGSDVLGDMRVLTVPSLTTFFYVHNAPGHLKLIGIRSVRHVWLGHGDSDKSGSHHSRHQRFDVLVASGEAAVERYARHGVEIPRERFVLLGRPQSGDVLPASTPVTEVARPTVLYAPTWIGNGSMTDFSSMKVADRILRALLDAGADVVFRPHPVFLRDPYWSKRLVELNAILQADHDDRATPGRHVWGEQAVREWSIAECMNSVDALVSDVSSVVSDWLASAKPYLMVSMVHDLDEFVDAVPVAAGAYVVDRDLTGLPEVLDEMLHRDPLAERRRELKVRVLGEFEGDESARAFAAWVHEMAHTPMVRG
;
A
#
# COMPACT_ATOMS: atom_id res chain seq x y z
N MET A 1 6.83 3.44 52.08
CA MET A 1 5.46 3.78 51.64
C MET A 1 5.38 4.30 50.19
N SER A 2 6.38 5.01 49.66
CA SER A 2 6.36 5.56 48.28
C SER A 2 6.35 4.49 47.17
N THR A 3 7.07 3.38 47.33
CA THR A 3 7.26 2.35 46.30
C THR A 3 6.07 1.40 46.08
N LEU A 4 5.13 1.34 47.02
CA LEU A 4 3.89 0.56 46.89
C LEU A 4 2.82 1.38 46.16
N LEU A 5 2.66 2.66 46.53
CA LEU A 5 1.76 3.60 45.87
C LEU A 5 2.11 3.78 44.40
N GLU A 6 3.40 3.85 44.06
CA GLU A 6 3.87 4.00 42.69
C GLU A 6 3.66 2.74 41.84
N ARG A 7 3.80 1.55 42.45
CA ARG A 7 3.44 0.27 41.81
C ARG A 7 1.93 0.15 41.58
N VAL A 8 1.11 0.56 42.53
CA VAL A 8 -0.35 0.59 42.40
C VAL A 8 -0.77 1.58 41.31
N ARG A 9 -0.15 2.77 41.26
CA ARG A 9 -0.39 3.78 40.21
C ARG A 9 -0.03 3.23 38.83
N ARG A 10 1.18 2.67 38.64
CA ARG A 10 1.59 2.06 37.37
C ARG A 10 0.73 0.86 36.94
N ARG A 11 0.19 0.09 37.89
CA ARG A 11 -0.68 -1.06 37.58
C ARG A 11 -2.08 -0.59 37.19
N ARG A 12 -2.59 0.44 37.87
CA ARG A 12 -3.85 1.11 37.53
C ARG A 12 -3.74 1.82 36.17
N ASP A 13 -2.66 2.55 35.92
CA ASP A 13 -2.48 3.31 34.68
C ASP A 13 -2.30 2.34 33.48
N ARG A 14 -1.56 1.24 33.66
CA ARG A 14 -1.51 0.14 32.65
C ARG A 14 -2.87 -0.51 32.43
N TRP A 15 -3.63 -0.79 33.48
CA TRP A 15 -4.97 -1.35 33.35
C TRP A 15 -5.92 -0.36 32.65
N LEU A 16 -5.85 0.93 32.98
CA LEU A 16 -6.64 1.98 32.33
C LEU A 16 -6.26 2.13 30.85
N ASP A 17 -4.98 2.07 30.50
CA ASP A 17 -4.52 2.14 29.12
C ASP A 17 -4.90 0.91 28.32
N ASP A 18 -4.86 -0.27 28.94
CA ASP A 18 -5.26 -1.52 28.32
C ASP A 18 -6.79 -1.61 28.13
N VAL A 19 -7.57 -1.08 29.09
CA VAL A 19 -9.02 -0.92 28.94
C VAL A 19 -9.35 0.13 27.87
N ARG A 20 -8.65 1.27 27.83
CA ARG A 20 -8.81 2.29 26.78
C ARG A 20 -8.44 1.76 25.41
N HIS A 21 -7.38 0.95 25.33
CA HIS A 21 -6.95 0.32 24.10
C HIS A 21 -7.99 -0.69 23.61
N ARG A 22 -8.43 -1.63 24.46
CA ARG A 22 -9.48 -2.59 24.14
C ARG A 22 -10.81 -1.90 23.76
N PHE A 23 -11.19 -0.84 24.47
CA PHE A 23 -12.38 -0.04 24.13
C PHE A 23 -12.22 0.71 22.79
N ARG A 24 -11.01 1.06 22.38
CA ARG A 24 -10.74 1.70 21.08
C ARG A 24 -10.75 0.68 19.93
N THR A 25 -10.26 -0.54 20.15
CA THR A 25 -9.98 -1.50 19.08
C THR A 25 -11.04 -2.59 18.90
N ASP A 26 -11.79 -2.97 19.95
CA ASP A 26 -12.82 -4.02 19.89
C ASP A 26 -14.23 -3.42 19.71
N VAL A 27 -14.61 -3.23 18.45
CA VAL A 27 -15.90 -2.65 18.05
C VAL A 27 -17.10 -3.47 18.55
N PRO A 28 -17.15 -4.81 18.42
CA PRO A 28 -18.25 -5.63 18.94
C PRO A 28 -18.46 -5.50 20.45
N THR A 29 -17.39 -5.54 21.25
CA THR A 29 -17.50 -5.42 22.71
C THR A 29 -17.97 -4.02 23.10
N ARG A 30 -17.42 -2.99 22.46
CA ARG A 30 -17.85 -1.61 22.66
C ARG A 30 -19.34 -1.41 22.34
N ASP A 31 -19.81 -1.97 21.23
CA ASP A 31 -21.21 -1.85 20.81
C ASP A 31 -22.17 -2.58 21.77
N ARG A 32 -21.78 -3.74 22.33
CA ARG A 32 -22.57 -4.43 23.37
C ARG A 32 -22.66 -3.62 24.67
N TRP A 33 -21.55 -3.04 25.12
CA TRP A 33 -21.54 -2.18 26.31
C TRP A 33 -22.37 -0.92 26.10
N PHE A 34 -22.29 -0.31 24.91
CA PHE A 34 -23.14 0.83 24.56
C PHE A 34 -24.62 0.45 24.50
N ALA A 35 -24.97 -0.68 23.87
CA ALA A 35 -26.34 -1.17 23.81
C ALA A 35 -26.92 -1.44 25.21
N GLY A 36 -26.16 -2.10 26.10
CA GLY A 36 -26.56 -2.33 27.49
C GLY A 36 -26.77 -1.03 28.27
N SER A 37 -25.86 -0.06 28.14
CA SER A 37 -26.02 1.26 28.78
C SER A 37 -27.22 2.05 28.23
N THR A 38 -27.51 1.92 26.93
CA THR A 38 -28.67 2.57 26.30
C THR A 38 -29.97 1.95 26.80
N ALA A 39 -30.04 0.61 26.87
CA ALA A 39 -31.19 -0.10 27.42
C ALA A 39 -31.46 0.27 28.88
N ALA A 40 -30.40 0.40 29.70
CA ALA A 40 -30.52 0.83 31.08
C ALA A 40 -31.07 2.28 31.20
N ILE A 41 -30.58 3.21 30.37
CA ILE A 41 -31.07 4.59 30.36
C ILE A 41 -32.55 4.66 29.91
N VAL A 42 -32.91 3.91 28.87
CA VAL A 42 -34.31 3.83 28.40
C VAL A 42 -35.21 3.23 29.48
N LEU A 43 -34.77 2.17 30.17
CA LEU A 43 -35.53 1.55 31.26
C LEU A 43 -35.73 2.54 32.42
N VAL A 44 -34.68 3.24 32.83
CA VAL A 44 -34.75 4.28 33.88
C VAL A 44 -35.69 5.40 33.45
N ALA A 45 -35.65 5.83 32.18
CA ALA A 45 -36.54 6.86 31.65
C ALA A 45 -38.01 6.40 31.61
N VAL A 46 -38.29 5.14 31.23
CA VAL A 46 -39.64 4.56 31.25
C VAL A 46 -40.17 4.49 32.68
N VAL A 47 -39.37 3.98 33.63
CA VAL A 47 -39.74 3.93 35.05
C VAL A 47 -39.98 5.33 35.61
N ALA A 48 -39.14 6.30 35.26
CA ALA A 48 -39.27 7.69 35.67
C ALA A 48 -40.57 8.34 35.18
N VAL A 49 -40.95 8.07 33.93
CA VAL A 49 -42.23 8.51 33.37
C VAL A 49 -43.39 7.87 34.11
N LEU A 50 -43.35 6.56 34.37
CA LEU A 50 -44.42 5.86 35.09
C LEU A 50 -44.62 6.41 36.51
N VAL A 51 -43.52 6.67 37.23
CA VAL A 51 -43.55 7.29 38.56
C VAL A 51 -44.16 8.69 38.50
N ARG A 52 -43.81 9.51 37.51
CA ARG A 52 -44.36 10.86 37.35
C ARG A 52 -45.85 10.87 36.99
N VAL A 53 -46.28 9.93 36.16
CA VAL A 53 -47.70 9.76 35.81
C VAL A 53 -48.52 9.41 37.06
N ALA A 54 -47.97 8.61 37.96
CA ALA A 54 -48.62 8.29 39.24
C ALA A 54 -48.72 9.48 40.20
N LEU A 55 -47.88 10.51 40.05
CA LEU A 55 -47.77 11.64 41.00
C LEU A 55 -48.48 12.93 40.52
N ASP A 56 -48.32 13.35 39.26
CA ASP A 56 -48.63 14.74 38.85
C ASP A 56 -49.56 14.89 37.62
N GLY A 57 -50.01 13.81 36.97
CA GLY A 57 -50.98 13.85 35.85
C GLY A 57 -50.53 14.55 34.54
N SER A 58 -49.42 15.29 34.53
CA SER A 58 -48.85 15.99 33.37
C SER A 58 -47.90 15.08 32.58
N LEU A 59 -48.40 14.50 31.50
CA LEU A 59 -47.75 13.40 30.77
C LEU A 59 -46.76 13.87 29.69
N LEU A 60 -47.07 14.98 29.00
CA LEU A 60 -46.43 15.30 27.71
C LEU A 60 -45.00 15.84 27.85
N ALA A 61 -44.75 16.76 28.77
CA ALA A 61 -43.44 17.41 28.89
C ALA A 61 -42.35 16.46 29.41
N GLY A 62 -42.69 15.62 30.41
CA GLY A 62 -41.77 14.63 30.97
C GLY A 62 -41.42 13.52 29.98
N VAL A 63 -42.42 13.01 29.26
CA VAL A 63 -42.20 12.01 28.19
C VAL A 63 -41.36 12.58 27.06
N ALA A 64 -41.67 13.80 26.59
CA ALA A 64 -40.91 14.45 25.54
C ALA A 64 -39.44 14.67 25.97
N ALA A 65 -39.19 15.16 27.18
CA ALA A 65 -37.84 15.36 27.70
C ALA A 65 -37.06 14.04 27.82
N ALA A 66 -37.71 12.98 28.29
CA ALA A 66 -37.12 11.64 28.39
C ALA A 66 -36.74 11.07 27.02
N VAL A 67 -37.64 11.18 26.02
CA VAL A 67 -37.40 10.69 24.65
C VAL A 67 -36.28 11.50 23.98
N VAL A 68 -36.35 12.83 24.01
CA VAL A 68 -35.33 13.70 23.41
C VAL A 68 -33.98 13.47 24.10
N GLY A 69 -33.97 13.37 25.43
CA GLY A 69 -32.76 13.06 26.19
C GLY A 69 -32.13 11.73 25.80
N ALA A 70 -32.92 10.67 25.70
CA ALA A 70 -32.44 9.35 25.27
C ALA A 70 -31.89 9.39 23.82
N LEU A 71 -32.56 10.10 22.92
CA LEU A 71 -32.10 10.28 21.53
C LEU A 71 -30.78 11.05 21.46
N LEU A 72 -30.63 12.14 22.22
CA LEU A 72 -29.39 12.92 22.29
C LEU A 72 -28.24 12.11 22.85
N VAL A 73 -28.47 11.38 23.94
CA VAL A 73 -27.48 10.48 24.53
C VAL A 73 -27.04 9.43 23.52
N ARG A 74 -27.99 8.73 22.89
CA ARG A 74 -27.69 7.72 21.86
C ARG A 74 -26.92 8.33 20.69
N ALA A 75 -27.32 9.51 20.23
CA ALA A 75 -26.67 10.17 19.11
C ALA A 75 -25.24 10.62 19.47
N ALA A 76 -24.96 11.06 20.69
CA ALA A 76 -23.62 11.48 21.11
C ALA A 76 -22.73 10.36 21.69
N MET A 77 -23.28 9.17 21.97
CA MET A 77 -22.52 8.00 22.45
C MET A 77 -21.45 7.50 21.47
N LEU A 78 -21.73 7.62 20.17
CA LEU A 78 -20.81 7.18 19.13
C LEU A 78 -19.92 8.37 18.75
N ARG A 79 -18.63 8.30 19.11
CA ARG A 79 -17.63 9.26 18.63
C ARG A 79 -17.76 9.35 17.10
N PRO A 80 -17.85 10.57 16.54
CA PRO A 80 -17.90 10.74 15.10
C PRO A 80 -16.60 10.20 14.51
N ALA A 81 -16.71 9.47 13.40
CA ALA A 81 -15.54 9.08 12.64
C ALA A 81 -14.91 10.32 11.99
N THR A 82 -13.62 10.24 11.70
CA THR A 82 -13.00 11.24 10.83
C THR A 82 -13.59 11.12 9.43
N PRO A 83 -13.90 12.24 8.77
CA PRO A 83 -14.36 12.21 7.39
C PRO A 83 -13.26 11.70 6.44
N PRO A 84 -13.63 11.15 5.28
CA PRO A 84 -12.67 10.86 4.23
C PRO A 84 -12.05 12.16 3.70
N HIS A 85 -10.77 12.09 3.32
CA HIS A 85 -10.04 13.20 2.71
C HIS A 85 -9.94 12.98 1.21
N VAL A 86 -10.17 14.04 0.44
CA VAL A 86 -10.30 13.96 -1.00
C VAL A 86 -9.42 15.03 -1.63
N HIS A 87 -8.70 14.68 -2.67
CA HIS A 87 -7.82 15.58 -3.41
C HIS A 87 -8.01 15.37 -4.91
N GLY A 88 -8.04 16.46 -5.67
CA GLY A 88 -8.19 16.45 -7.11
C GLY A 88 -9.57 16.03 -7.64
N LEU A 89 -10.57 15.75 -6.78
CA LEU A 89 -11.92 15.38 -7.23
C LEU A 89 -12.80 16.64 -7.38
N PRO A 90 -13.28 16.95 -8.60
CA PRO A 90 -14.11 18.14 -8.81
C PRO A 90 -15.36 18.14 -7.92
N GLY A 91 -15.68 19.30 -7.34
CA GLY A 91 -16.86 19.46 -6.47
C GLY A 91 -16.65 19.04 -5.01
N VAL A 92 -15.45 18.58 -4.63
CA VAL A 92 -15.09 18.32 -3.24
C VAL A 92 -14.02 19.32 -2.77
N PRO A 93 -14.21 20.01 -1.63
CA PRO A 93 -13.17 20.88 -1.06
C PRO A 93 -11.91 20.10 -0.70
N GLU A 94 -10.75 20.58 -1.13
CA GLU A 94 -9.47 20.01 -0.70
C GLU A 94 -9.13 20.43 0.73
N PRO A 95 -8.55 19.52 1.54
CA PRO A 95 -8.06 19.89 2.85
C PRO A 95 -6.82 20.77 2.73
N GLU A 96 -6.75 21.82 3.56
CA GLU A 96 -5.62 22.76 3.62
C GLU A 96 -4.30 22.07 4.04
N THR A 97 -4.42 21.01 4.85
CA THR A 97 -3.29 20.26 5.42
C THR A 97 -3.40 18.77 5.09
N CYS A 98 -2.26 18.11 4.96
CA CYS A 98 -2.14 16.75 4.42
C CYS A 98 -1.07 15.96 5.20
N PRO A 99 -1.47 14.96 6.02
CA PRO A 99 -2.85 14.62 6.38
C PRO A 99 -3.53 15.74 7.17
N ALA A 100 -4.86 15.82 7.11
CA ALA A 100 -5.60 16.75 7.95
C ALA A 100 -5.40 16.40 9.45
N PRO A 101 -5.45 17.40 10.34
CA PRO A 101 -5.31 17.17 11.77
C PRO A 101 -6.40 16.23 12.28
N ASP A 102 -6.05 15.46 13.31
CA ASP A 102 -7.03 14.68 14.04
C ASP A 102 -8.13 15.59 14.61
N PRO A 103 -9.39 15.12 14.63
CA PRO A 103 -10.49 15.91 15.14
C PRO A 103 -10.27 16.20 16.64
N PRO A 104 -10.82 17.31 17.16
CA PRO A 104 -10.70 17.65 18.58
C PRO A 104 -11.18 16.49 19.46
N ASP A 105 -10.53 16.24 20.60
CA ASP A 105 -10.98 15.18 21.50
C ASP A 105 -12.35 15.53 22.09
N ARG A 106 -13.39 14.85 21.59
CA ARG A 106 -14.77 14.98 22.08
C ARG A 106 -15.03 14.15 23.34
N GLY A 107 -14.02 13.48 23.88
CA GLY A 107 -14.12 12.65 25.09
C GLY A 107 -14.88 13.31 26.26
N PRO A 108 -14.51 14.53 26.67
CA PRO A 108 -15.20 15.24 27.76
C PRO A 108 -16.70 15.47 27.49
N PHE A 109 -17.07 15.82 26.27
CA PHE A 109 -18.47 16.04 25.88
C PHE A 109 -19.29 14.75 25.88
N VAL A 110 -18.71 13.64 25.38
CA VAL A 110 -19.36 12.32 25.44
C VAL A 110 -19.62 11.90 26.89
N VAL A 111 -18.68 12.18 27.80
CA VAL A 111 -18.84 11.91 29.23
C VAL A 111 -19.88 12.84 29.86
N ALA A 112 -19.90 14.13 29.51
CA ALA A 112 -20.90 15.08 30.00
C ALA A 112 -22.32 14.68 29.58
N VAL A 113 -22.53 14.35 28.30
CA VAL A 113 -23.82 13.87 27.77
C VAL A 113 -24.29 12.62 28.52
N ARG A 114 -23.37 11.70 28.86
CA ARG A 114 -23.68 10.50 29.65
C ARG A 114 -24.30 10.84 31.00
N TRP A 115 -23.59 11.65 31.77
CA TRP A 115 -24.01 12.00 33.12
C TRP A 115 -25.26 12.86 33.11
N LEU A 116 -25.32 13.88 32.23
CA LEU A 116 -26.51 14.72 32.08
C LEU A 116 -27.72 13.92 31.63
N GLY A 117 -27.57 12.94 30.74
CA GLY A 117 -28.65 12.04 30.34
C GLY A 117 -29.18 11.18 31.48
N ALA A 118 -28.30 10.61 32.29
CA ALA A 118 -28.69 9.84 33.47
C ALA A 118 -29.38 10.70 34.54
N VAL A 119 -28.83 11.89 34.81
CA VAL A 119 -29.42 12.86 35.75
C VAL A 119 -30.77 13.35 35.24
N LEU A 120 -30.90 13.65 33.95
CA LEU A 120 -32.18 14.02 33.33
C LEU A 120 -33.22 12.91 33.48
N ALA A 121 -32.84 11.65 33.25
CA ALA A 121 -33.77 10.52 33.41
C ALA A 121 -34.30 10.42 34.85
N LEU A 122 -33.45 10.63 35.86
CA LEU A 122 -33.87 10.68 37.27
C LEU A 122 -34.70 11.93 37.59
N ALA A 123 -34.32 13.10 37.07
CA ALA A 123 -35.02 14.35 37.29
C ALA A 123 -36.43 14.34 36.68
N VAL A 124 -36.63 13.65 35.55
CA VAL A 124 -37.96 13.45 34.97
C VAL A 124 -38.90 12.79 35.99
N ALA A 125 -38.42 11.89 36.86
CA ALA A 125 -39.26 11.25 37.87
C ALA A 125 -39.61 12.17 39.06
N PHE A 126 -38.66 12.98 39.52
CA PHE A 126 -38.73 13.59 40.87
C PHE A 126 -38.62 15.12 40.91
N ALA A 127 -38.21 15.79 39.83
CA ALA A 127 -37.89 17.22 39.84
C ALA A 127 -39.00 18.10 39.24
N PRO A 128 -39.11 19.39 39.62
CA PRO A 128 -40.00 20.32 38.94
C PRO A 128 -39.72 20.45 37.44
N THR A 129 -40.74 20.72 36.62
CA THR A 129 -40.62 20.82 35.15
C THR A 129 -39.53 21.79 34.71
N ALA A 130 -39.34 22.91 35.41
CA ALA A 130 -38.28 23.88 35.13
C ALA A 130 -36.86 23.26 35.22
N VAL A 131 -36.62 22.37 36.19
CA VAL A 131 -35.33 21.68 36.37
C VAL A 131 -35.11 20.66 35.25
N VAL A 132 -36.17 19.93 34.87
CA VAL A 132 -36.11 18.98 33.75
C VAL A 132 -35.77 19.70 32.44
N LEU A 133 -36.40 20.85 32.18
CA LEU A 133 -36.12 21.66 31.00
C LEU A 133 -34.68 22.22 31.01
N LEU A 134 -34.19 22.69 32.15
CA LEU A 134 -32.80 23.15 32.30
C LEU A 134 -31.80 22.03 32.00
N LEU A 135 -32.01 20.84 32.57
CA LEU A 135 -31.15 19.67 32.33
C LEU A 135 -31.18 19.23 30.87
N LEU A 136 -32.33 19.32 30.21
CA LEU A 136 -32.45 19.05 28.78
C LEU A 136 -31.64 20.05 27.94
N VAL A 137 -31.67 21.34 28.29
CA VAL A 137 -30.87 22.38 27.62
C VAL A 137 -29.37 22.13 27.82
N LEU A 138 -28.95 21.80 29.03
CA LEU A 138 -27.54 21.46 29.33
C LEU A 138 -27.10 20.20 28.56
N LEU A 139 -27.95 19.18 28.50
CA LEU A 139 -27.71 17.96 27.74
C LEU A 139 -27.57 18.26 26.24
N ALA A 140 -28.47 19.08 25.68
CA ALA A 140 -28.40 19.51 24.29
C ALA A 140 -27.09 20.28 24.01
N ALA A 141 -26.74 21.26 24.87
CA ALA A 141 -25.50 22.01 24.75
C ALA A 141 -24.26 21.11 24.80
N ALA A 142 -24.23 20.12 25.70
CA ALA A 142 -23.15 19.15 25.78
C ALA A 142 -23.09 18.21 24.56
N ALA A 143 -24.23 17.89 23.94
CA ALA A 143 -24.30 17.05 22.76
C ALA A 143 -23.91 17.78 21.46
N THR A 144 -24.07 19.10 21.40
CA THR A 144 -23.86 19.92 20.19
C THR A 144 -22.53 19.63 19.47
N PRO A 145 -21.35 19.60 20.13
CA PRO A 145 -20.08 19.38 19.40
C PRO A 145 -20.00 18.00 18.74
N VAL A 146 -20.54 16.96 19.39
CA VAL A 146 -20.54 15.60 18.86
C VAL A 146 -21.51 15.48 17.68
N LEU A 147 -22.68 16.11 17.79
CA LEU A 147 -23.67 16.14 16.71
C LEU A 147 -23.19 16.96 15.51
N ALA A 148 -22.47 18.05 15.75
CA ALA A 148 -21.87 18.88 14.70
C ALA A 148 -20.87 18.06 13.87
N ASP A 149 -19.95 17.33 14.51
CA ASP A 149 -18.99 16.47 13.81
C ASP A 149 -19.69 15.36 12.98
N LYS A 150 -20.82 14.83 13.46
CA LYS A 150 -21.63 13.87 12.68
C LYS A 150 -22.27 14.49 11.46
N LEU A 151 -22.76 15.73 11.59
CA LEU A 151 -23.29 16.48 10.46
C LEU A 151 -22.18 16.78 9.44
N VAL A 152 -20.96 17.12 9.90
CA VAL A 152 -19.79 17.28 9.04
C VAL A 152 -19.49 15.98 8.28
N LEU A 153 -19.40 14.85 8.97
CA LEU A 153 -19.19 13.54 8.34
C LEU A 153 -20.27 13.20 7.31
N TRP A 154 -21.54 13.40 7.66
CA TRP A 154 -22.67 13.15 6.76
C TRP A 154 -22.61 14.06 5.53
N ARG A 155 -22.32 15.36 5.70
CA ARG A 155 -22.14 16.31 4.59
C ARG A 155 -20.97 15.89 3.70
N ALA A 156 -19.82 15.57 4.29
CA ALA A 156 -18.64 15.13 3.55
C ALA A 156 -18.93 13.88 2.71
N ARG A 157 -19.57 12.86 3.29
CA ARG A 157 -19.97 11.63 2.57
C ARG A 157 -20.99 11.92 1.46
N ARG A 158 -21.94 12.82 1.70
CA ARG A 158 -22.94 13.21 0.69
C ARG A 158 -22.29 13.98 -0.47
N THR A 159 -21.37 14.89 -0.18
CA THR A 159 -20.60 15.63 -1.19
C THR A 159 -19.72 14.69 -1.99
N LEU A 160 -18.97 13.80 -1.33
CA LEU A 160 -18.15 12.79 -1.99
C LEU A 160 -18.99 11.88 -2.90
N ARG A 161 -20.13 11.38 -2.42
CA ARG A 161 -21.00 10.52 -3.24
C ARG A 161 -21.48 11.21 -4.52
N ARG A 162 -21.86 12.50 -4.41
CA ARG A 162 -22.30 13.30 -5.56
C ARG A 162 -21.15 13.54 -6.53
N ALA A 163 -20.01 14.00 -6.02
CA ALA A 163 -18.83 14.23 -6.85
C ALA A 163 -18.36 12.96 -7.57
N LEU A 164 -18.42 11.79 -6.92
CA LEU A 164 -18.14 10.51 -7.57
C LEU A 164 -19.17 10.15 -8.64
N ALA A 165 -20.46 10.40 -8.38
CA ALA A 165 -21.51 10.18 -9.37
C ALA A 165 -21.35 11.11 -10.59
N ASP A 166 -20.95 12.36 -10.38
CA ASP A 166 -20.72 13.34 -11.45
C ASP A 166 -19.40 13.08 -12.21
N PHE A 167 -18.38 12.58 -11.51
CA PHE A 167 -17.08 12.24 -12.11
C PHE A 167 -17.13 10.95 -12.94
N GLU A 168 -18.03 10.03 -12.59
CA GLU A 168 -18.24 8.73 -13.22
C GLU A 168 -16.95 7.89 -13.36
N PRO A 169 -16.24 7.60 -12.24
CA PRO A 169 -15.07 6.73 -12.33
C PRO A 169 -15.48 5.33 -12.76
N ARG A 170 -14.71 4.73 -13.67
CA ARG A 170 -14.87 3.35 -14.14
C ARG A 170 -14.09 2.36 -13.29
N PHE A 171 -12.93 2.78 -12.79
CA PHE A 171 -12.08 1.94 -11.95
C PHE A 171 -11.53 2.67 -10.74
N ALA A 172 -11.05 1.91 -9.76
CA ALA A 172 -10.33 2.41 -8.62
C ALA A 172 -8.99 1.69 -8.42
N LEU A 173 -7.93 2.43 -8.09
CA LEU A 173 -6.68 1.86 -7.61
C LEU A 173 -6.73 1.77 -6.07
N GLY A 174 -6.90 0.56 -5.55
CA GLY A 174 -7.00 0.30 -4.12
C GLY A 174 -5.62 0.20 -3.46
N TYR A 175 -5.39 1.02 -2.43
CA TYR A 175 -4.12 1.07 -1.70
C TYR A 175 -4.30 0.94 -0.18
N GLY A 176 -3.96 -0.23 0.37
CA GLY A 176 -4.12 -0.56 1.79
C GLY A 176 -2.84 -0.95 2.52
N GLY A 177 -1.67 -0.75 1.90
CA GLY A 177 -0.35 -1.10 2.44
C GLY A 177 0.07 -0.29 3.67
N TYR A 178 1.02 -0.82 4.44
CA TYR A 178 1.76 -0.08 5.49
C TYR A 178 3.26 0.06 5.15
N GLY A 179 3.82 -0.88 4.36
CA GLY A 179 5.18 -0.84 3.83
C GLY A 179 5.21 -0.53 2.33
N GLY A 180 6.38 -0.23 1.78
CA GLY A 180 6.61 0.02 0.36
C GLY A 180 6.29 1.43 -0.15
N GLY A 181 5.42 2.18 0.55
CA GLY A 181 5.04 3.54 0.15
C GLY A 181 4.13 3.58 -1.10
N PRO A 182 3.42 4.69 -1.36
CA PRO A 182 2.56 4.89 -2.51
C PRO A 182 3.32 4.93 -3.85
N ILE A 183 4.61 4.61 -3.90
CA ILE A 183 5.40 4.54 -5.14
C ILE A 183 4.77 3.61 -6.19
N HIS A 184 4.11 2.54 -5.75
CA HIS A 184 3.37 1.64 -6.64
C HIS A 184 2.17 2.32 -7.33
N VAL A 185 1.64 3.42 -6.77
CA VAL A 185 0.64 4.25 -7.43
C VAL A 185 1.26 4.93 -8.65
N GLY A 186 2.41 5.57 -8.48
CA GLY A 186 3.14 6.21 -9.57
C GLY A 186 3.54 5.22 -10.68
N MET A 187 3.88 3.98 -10.32
CA MET A 187 4.21 2.91 -11.26
C MET A 187 3.05 2.49 -12.18
N TRP A 188 1.80 2.56 -11.71
CA TRP A 188 0.64 1.98 -12.43
C TRP A 188 -0.33 3.02 -12.98
N GLU A 189 -0.35 4.24 -12.43
CA GLU A 189 -1.35 5.24 -12.81
C GLU A 189 -1.31 5.56 -14.31
N SER A 190 -0.13 5.74 -14.90
CA SER A 190 0.01 6.04 -16.33
C SER A 190 -0.60 4.94 -17.21
N HIS A 191 -0.31 3.68 -16.90
CA HIS A 191 -0.84 2.52 -17.64
C HIS A 191 -2.34 2.33 -17.45
N LEU A 192 -2.88 2.62 -16.26
CA LEU A 192 -4.32 2.58 -16.03
C LEU A 192 -5.04 3.69 -16.80
N LEU A 193 -4.51 4.92 -16.78
CA LEU A 193 -5.09 6.05 -17.52
C LEU A 193 -4.93 5.94 -19.04
N ALA A 194 -3.99 5.13 -19.52
CA ALA A 194 -3.84 4.84 -20.96
C ALA A 194 -5.05 4.12 -21.56
N SER A 195 -5.91 3.51 -20.74
CA SER A 195 -7.22 2.98 -21.18
C SER A 195 -8.19 4.04 -21.72
N GLY A 196 -7.93 5.33 -21.44
CA GLY A 196 -8.84 6.43 -21.72
C GLY A 196 -9.95 6.60 -20.67
N ASP A 197 -10.01 5.72 -19.67
CA ASP A 197 -11.04 5.74 -18.64
C ASP A 197 -10.67 6.56 -17.41
N ARG A 198 -11.71 7.08 -16.76
CA ARG A 198 -11.57 7.83 -15.51
C ARG A 198 -11.40 6.87 -14.33
N GLY A 199 -10.32 7.07 -13.58
CA GLY A 199 -10.02 6.33 -12.37
C GLY A 199 -9.93 7.21 -11.12
N VAL A 200 -10.03 6.58 -9.96
CA VAL A 200 -9.74 7.20 -8.65
C VAL A 200 -8.78 6.33 -7.84
N ILE A 201 -8.00 6.93 -6.96
CA ILE A 201 -7.17 6.20 -5.99
C ILE A 201 -7.92 6.11 -4.67
N VAL A 202 -7.99 4.93 -4.06
CA VAL A 202 -8.64 4.72 -2.75
C VAL A 202 -7.60 4.24 -1.75
N GLY A 203 -7.16 5.14 -0.89
CA GLY A 203 -6.21 4.89 0.18
C GLY A 203 -6.89 4.56 1.50
N LEU A 204 -6.38 3.57 2.24
CA LEU A 204 -6.83 3.27 3.61
C LEU A 204 -5.97 3.93 4.70
N ARG A 205 -5.05 4.80 4.29
CA ARG A 205 -3.99 5.37 5.13
C ARG A 205 -3.81 6.85 4.82
N SER A 206 -3.95 7.69 5.83
CA SER A 206 -3.77 9.14 5.71
C SER A 206 -2.29 9.54 5.70
N HIS A 207 -1.39 8.76 6.30
CA HIS A 207 0.03 9.13 6.42
C HIS A 207 0.78 9.18 5.08
N TYR A 208 0.26 8.54 4.02
CA TYR A 208 0.82 8.65 2.67
C TYR A 208 0.42 9.93 1.93
N CYS A 209 -0.46 10.75 2.50
CA CYS A 209 -0.95 11.98 1.87
C CYS A 209 0.22 12.88 1.44
N ALA A 210 1.20 13.11 2.33
CA ALA A 210 2.34 13.98 2.04
C ALA A 210 3.19 13.45 0.88
N GLU A 211 3.44 12.15 0.83
CA GLU A 211 4.22 11.51 -0.23
C GLU A 211 3.46 11.50 -1.57
N LEU A 212 2.15 11.24 -1.54
CA LEU A 212 1.28 11.36 -2.72
C LEU A 212 1.29 12.79 -3.28
N ARG A 213 1.27 13.81 -2.42
CA ARG A 213 1.22 15.22 -2.83
C ARG A 213 2.58 15.78 -3.29
N ALA A 214 3.67 15.37 -2.66
CA ALA A 214 4.99 15.93 -2.92
C ALA A 214 5.82 15.14 -3.94
N ALA A 215 5.75 13.81 -3.90
CA ALA A 215 6.64 12.94 -4.68
C ALA A 215 5.92 12.27 -5.86
N ILE A 216 4.72 11.71 -5.64
CA ILE A 216 4.02 10.94 -6.69
C ILE A 216 3.20 11.85 -7.60
N GLN A 217 2.51 12.85 -7.02
CA GLN A 217 1.65 13.81 -7.73
C GLN A 217 0.69 13.14 -8.73
N PRO A 218 -0.17 12.21 -8.25
CA PRO A 218 -1.04 11.45 -9.14
C PRO A 218 -2.03 12.36 -9.89
N ARG A 219 -2.28 12.03 -11.15
CA ARG A 219 -3.31 12.68 -11.98
C ARG A 219 -4.73 12.24 -11.61
N MET A 220 -4.90 11.02 -11.12
CA MET A 220 -6.19 10.54 -10.63
C MET A 220 -6.54 11.21 -9.30
N PRO A 221 -7.81 11.60 -9.09
CA PRO A 221 -8.26 12.01 -7.77
C PRO A 221 -8.01 10.92 -6.75
N TRP A 222 -7.53 11.27 -5.55
CA TRP A 222 -7.33 10.30 -4.48
C TRP A 222 -8.22 10.57 -3.27
N ILE A 223 -8.71 9.47 -2.69
CA ILE A 223 -9.62 9.44 -1.55
C ILE A 223 -8.95 8.64 -0.45
N SER A 224 -8.60 9.30 0.65
CA SER A 224 -8.13 8.65 1.86
C SER A 224 -9.32 8.40 2.79
N ALA A 225 -9.60 7.12 3.06
CA ALA A 225 -10.67 6.73 3.97
C ALA A 225 -10.44 7.30 5.38
N GLY A 226 -11.53 7.71 6.01
CA GLY A 226 -11.57 8.12 7.41
C GLY A 226 -11.50 6.94 8.36
N SER A 227 -11.77 7.19 9.65
CA SER A 227 -11.68 6.16 10.69
C SER A 227 -12.82 5.14 10.65
N ASP A 228 -13.93 5.45 9.98
CA ASP A 228 -15.01 4.51 9.64
C ASP A 228 -14.90 4.07 8.19
N VAL A 229 -13.89 3.23 7.92
CA VAL A 229 -13.59 2.70 6.59
C VAL A 229 -14.81 2.03 5.97
N LEU A 230 -15.58 1.25 6.72
CA LEU A 230 -16.75 0.54 6.18
C LEU A 230 -17.86 1.50 5.73
N GLY A 231 -18.13 2.54 6.52
CA GLY A 231 -19.07 3.59 6.14
C GLY A 231 -18.61 4.35 4.90
N ASP A 232 -17.31 4.59 4.77
CA ASP A 232 -16.74 5.26 3.59
C ASP A 232 -16.76 4.35 2.35
N MET A 233 -16.54 3.04 2.50
CA MET A 233 -16.62 2.10 1.37
C MET A 233 -18.00 2.11 0.70
N ARG A 234 -19.09 2.27 1.48
CA ARG A 234 -20.46 2.39 0.93
C ARG A 234 -20.66 3.66 0.10
N VAL A 235 -19.82 4.67 0.27
CA VAL A 235 -19.86 5.91 -0.51
C VAL A 235 -19.16 5.71 -1.86
N LEU A 236 -18.13 4.85 -1.90
CA LEU A 236 -17.36 4.57 -3.11
C LEU A 236 -18.13 3.72 -4.14
N THR A 237 -19.16 2.99 -3.74
CA THR A 237 -19.95 2.11 -4.63
C THR A 237 -20.94 2.88 -5.49
N VAL A 238 -20.44 3.75 -6.37
CA VAL A 238 -21.25 4.41 -7.42
C VAL A 238 -21.47 3.45 -8.60
N PRO A 239 -22.59 3.54 -9.34
CA PRO A 239 -22.90 2.59 -10.42
C PRO A 239 -21.87 2.53 -11.54
N SER A 240 -21.14 3.62 -11.80
CA SER A 240 -20.11 3.68 -12.85
C SER A 240 -18.87 2.86 -12.52
N LEU A 241 -18.61 2.61 -11.23
CA LEU A 241 -17.38 1.99 -10.75
C LEU A 241 -17.50 0.47 -10.82
N THR A 242 -16.75 -0.16 -11.71
CA THR A 242 -16.88 -1.59 -12.01
C THR A 242 -15.70 -2.42 -11.52
N THR A 243 -14.51 -1.83 -11.40
CA THR A 243 -13.27 -2.57 -11.16
C THR A 243 -12.35 -1.90 -10.14
N PHE A 244 -11.73 -2.69 -9.27
CA PHE A 244 -10.68 -2.30 -8.34
C PHE A 244 -9.38 -3.02 -8.69
N PHE A 245 -8.31 -2.25 -8.90
CA PHE A 245 -6.97 -2.75 -9.13
C PHE A 245 -6.14 -2.68 -7.84
N TYR A 246 -5.32 -3.71 -7.60
CA TYR A 246 -4.49 -3.83 -6.39
C TYR A 246 -3.03 -4.08 -6.73
N VAL A 247 -2.16 -3.18 -6.28
CA VAL A 247 -0.75 -3.14 -6.68
C VAL A 247 0.22 -3.56 -5.56
N HIS A 248 -0.30 -3.95 -4.39
CA HIS A 248 0.57 -4.29 -3.25
C HIS A 248 -0.07 -5.33 -2.33
N ASN A 249 0.73 -6.24 -1.78
CA ASN A 249 0.19 -7.39 -1.05
C ASN A 249 -0.12 -7.03 0.41
N ALA A 250 -1.17 -6.23 0.62
CA ALA A 250 -1.56 -5.73 1.93
C ALA A 250 -2.78 -6.47 2.53
N PRO A 251 -2.73 -6.86 3.82
CA PRO A 251 -3.92 -7.31 4.54
C PRO A 251 -5.05 -6.26 4.55
N GLY A 252 -4.70 -4.97 4.46
CA GLY A 252 -5.66 -3.87 4.39
C GLY A 252 -6.66 -3.98 3.24
N HIS A 253 -6.27 -4.62 2.13
CA HIS A 253 -7.14 -4.79 0.96
C HIS A 253 -8.38 -5.64 1.26
N LEU A 254 -8.37 -6.49 2.29
CA LEU A 254 -9.54 -7.27 2.69
C LEU A 254 -10.77 -6.40 3.00
N LYS A 255 -10.58 -5.14 3.43
CA LYS A 255 -11.67 -4.19 3.64
C LYS A 255 -12.31 -3.74 2.32
N LEU A 256 -11.49 -3.55 1.28
CA LEU A 256 -11.93 -3.14 -0.06
C LEU A 256 -12.58 -4.31 -0.80
N ILE A 257 -12.03 -5.52 -0.66
CA ILE A 257 -12.56 -6.78 -1.25
C ILE A 257 -13.96 -7.13 -0.72
N GLY A 258 -14.38 -6.52 0.40
CA GLY A 258 -15.76 -6.62 0.87
C GLY A 258 -16.80 -5.97 -0.06
N ILE A 259 -16.39 -5.10 -0.99
CA ILE A 259 -17.29 -4.44 -1.95
C ILE A 259 -17.69 -5.43 -3.03
N ARG A 260 -18.86 -6.06 -2.88
CA ARG A 260 -19.24 -7.16 -3.78
C ARG A 260 -19.70 -6.74 -5.19
N SER A 261 -19.96 -5.46 -5.41
CA SER A 261 -20.48 -4.91 -6.66
C SER A 261 -19.41 -4.64 -7.73
N VAL A 262 -18.14 -4.87 -7.42
CA VAL A 262 -17.00 -4.58 -8.31
C VAL A 262 -16.10 -5.80 -8.47
N ARG A 263 -15.38 -5.84 -9.60
CA ARG A 263 -14.30 -6.77 -9.87
C ARG A 263 -13.04 -6.40 -9.11
N HIS A 264 -12.42 -7.37 -8.45
CA HIS A 264 -11.16 -7.18 -7.75
C HIS A 264 -10.03 -7.84 -8.55
N VAL A 265 -9.13 -7.01 -9.07
CA VAL A 265 -8.03 -7.40 -9.95
C VAL A 265 -6.69 -7.22 -9.23
N TRP A 266 -5.94 -8.31 -9.09
CA TRP A 266 -4.57 -8.26 -8.61
C TRP A 266 -3.60 -7.92 -9.75
N LEU A 267 -2.80 -6.88 -9.56
CA LEU A 267 -1.71 -6.49 -10.46
C LEU A 267 -0.32 -6.74 -9.83
N GLY A 268 -0.18 -6.48 -8.53
CA GLY A 268 1.13 -6.47 -7.87
C GLY A 268 2.00 -5.26 -8.26
N HIS A 269 3.29 -5.31 -7.93
CA HIS A 269 4.25 -4.21 -8.14
C HIS A 269 5.58 -4.70 -8.74
N GLY A 270 5.52 -5.74 -9.54
CA GLY A 270 6.69 -6.37 -10.16
C GLY A 270 6.62 -7.88 -10.06
N ASP A 271 7.20 -8.54 -11.07
CA ASP A 271 7.33 -9.98 -11.11
C ASP A 271 8.65 -10.38 -10.44
N SER A 272 8.59 -11.19 -9.38
CA SER A 272 9.78 -11.69 -8.66
C SER A 272 9.42 -12.90 -7.82
N ASP A 273 10.42 -13.71 -7.43
CA ASP A 273 10.20 -14.93 -6.65
C ASP A 273 10.06 -14.71 -5.13
N LYS A 274 9.82 -13.46 -4.71
CA LYS A 274 9.54 -13.11 -3.31
C LYS A 274 8.14 -13.56 -2.92
N SER A 275 7.94 -13.84 -1.63
CA SER A 275 6.64 -14.25 -1.05
C SER A 275 5.48 -13.30 -1.32
N GLY A 276 5.78 -12.02 -1.60
CA GLY A 276 4.83 -11.02 -2.05
C GLY A 276 4.11 -11.39 -3.36
N SER A 277 4.75 -12.16 -4.23
CA SER A 277 4.27 -12.49 -5.59
C SER A 277 3.50 -13.81 -5.69
N HIS A 278 3.48 -14.63 -4.63
CA HIS A 278 2.82 -15.95 -4.62
C HIS A 278 2.01 -16.20 -3.33
N HIS A 279 1.44 -15.16 -2.72
CA HIS A 279 0.75 -15.30 -1.44
C HIS A 279 -0.67 -15.85 -1.60
N SER A 280 -1.07 -16.76 -0.70
CA SER A 280 -2.44 -17.31 -0.60
C SER A 280 -3.58 -16.29 -0.55
N ARG A 281 -3.31 -15.03 -0.15
CA ARG A 281 -4.32 -13.96 -0.16
C ARG A 281 -4.81 -13.68 -1.58
N HIS A 282 -3.99 -13.95 -2.60
CA HIS A 282 -4.34 -13.65 -3.97
C HIS A 282 -5.51 -14.50 -4.47
N GLN A 283 -5.83 -15.62 -3.81
CA GLN A 283 -7.04 -16.41 -4.04
C GLN A 283 -8.34 -15.62 -3.83
N ARG A 284 -8.30 -14.47 -3.13
CA ARG A 284 -9.45 -13.60 -2.86
C ARG A 284 -9.78 -12.66 -4.02
N PHE A 285 -8.88 -12.48 -4.99
CA PHE A 285 -9.14 -11.66 -6.17
C PHE A 285 -9.91 -12.47 -7.22
N ASP A 286 -10.74 -11.77 -7.98
CA ASP A 286 -11.52 -12.37 -9.05
C ASP A 286 -10.62 -12.66 -10.26
N VAL A 287 -9.67 -11.77 -10.54
CA VAL A 287 -8.70 -11.88 -11.64
C VAL A 287 -7.29 -11.53 -11.16
N LEU A 288 -6.29 -12.24 -11.66
CA LEU A 288 -4.87 -11.96 -11.45
C LEU A 288 -4.25 -11.63 -12.82
N VAL A 289 -3.68 -10.44 -12.95
CA VAL A 289 -2.85 -10.11 -14.11
C VAL A 289 -1.44 -10.64 -13.83
N ALA A 290 -0.90 -11.39 -14.78
CA ALA A 290 0.43 -11.97 -14.71
C ALA A 290 1.27 -11.57 -15.92
N SER A 291 2.58 -11.50 -15.74
CA SER A 291 3.51 -11.12 -16.81
C SER A 291 3.67 -12.22 -17.85
N GLY A 292 3.67 -13.47 -17.43
CA GLY A 292 3.82 -14.63 -18.30
C GLY A 292 3.52 -15.92 -17.56
N GLU A 293 3.71 -17.06 -18.23
CA GLU A 293 3.39 -18.36 -17.66
C GLU A 293 4.25 -18.68 -16.42
N ALA A 294 5.50 -18.21 -16.38
CA ALA A 294 6.37 -18.40 -15.22
C ALA A 294 5.77 -17.84 -13.91
N ALA A 295 5.05 -16.71 -14.01
CA ALA A 295 4.38 -16.08 -12.87
C ALA A 295 3.16 -16.89 -12.40
N VAL A 296 2.48 -17.60 -13.31
CA VAL A 296 1.37 -18.51 -12.98
C VAL A 296 1.91 -19.76 -12.28
N GLU A 297 2.90 -20.42 -12.89
CA GLU A 297 3.53 -21.63 -12.35
C GLU A 297 4.10 -21.40 -10.94
N ARG A 298 4.57 -20.18 -10.64
CA ARG A 298 5.09 -19.80 -9.31
C ARG A 298 4.11 -20.07 -8.19
N TYR A 299 2.81 -19.86 -8.38
CA TYR A 299 1.80 -20.11 -7.35
C TYR A 299 1.74 -21.60 -6.97
N ALA A 300 1.68 -22.48 -7.98
CA ALA A 300 1.65 -23.92 -7.78
C ALA A 300 2.93 -24.44 -7.08
N ARG A 301 4.11 -23.96 -7.50
CA ARG A 301 5.40 -24.31 -6.87
C ARG A 301 5.43 -24.01 -5.36
N HIS A 302 4.70 -22.98 -4.92
CA HIS A 302 4.64 -22.55 -3.52
C HIS A 302 3.37 -23.04 -2.79
N GLY A 303 2.69 -24.05 -3.33
CA GLY A 303 1.51 -24.66 -2.71
C GLY A 303 0.28 -23.73 -2.66
N VAL A 304 0.22 -22.74 -3.54
CA VAL A 304 -0.93 -21.83 -3.67
C VAL A 304 -1.70 -22.18 -4.93
N GLU A 305 -2.83 -22.85 -4.77
CA GLU A 305 -3.67 -23.23 -5.90
C GLU A 305 -4.60 -22.08 -6.30
N ILE A 306 -4.46 -21.62 -7.55
CA ILE A 306 -5.35 -20.67 -8.21
C ILE A 306 -5.66 -21.24 -9.60
N PRO A 307 -6.93 -21.43 -9.98
CA PRO A 307 -7.32 -21.89 -11.30
C PRO A 307 -6.73 -21.01 -12.42
N ARG A 308 -6.23 -21.64 -13.49
CA ARG A 308 -5.50 -20.99 -14.58
C ARG A 308 -6.34 -19.92 -15.30
N GLU A 309 -7.65 -20.13 -15.38
CA GLU A 309 -8.63 -19.23 -15.99
C GLU A 309 -8.82 -17.91 -15.23
N ARG A 310 -8.36 -17.81 -13.97
CA ARG A 310 -8.31 -16.53 -13.24
C ARG A 310 -7.11 -15.67 -13.60
N PHE A 311 -6.16 -16.21 -14.37
CA PHE A 311 -4.97 -15.47 -14.81
C PHE A 311 -5.15 -14.91 -16.21
N VAL A 312 -4.85 -13.62 -16.35
CA VAL A 312 -4.74 -12.95 -17.65
C VAL A 312 -3.27 -12.59 -17.87
N LEU A 313 -2.68 -13.08 -18.96
CA LEU A 313 -1.30 -12.79 -19.31
C LEU A 313 -1.26 -11.51 -20.14
N LEU A 314 -0.67 -10.44 -19.59
CA LEU A 314 -0.58 -9.13 -20.25
C LEU A 314 0.84 -8.60 -20.32
N GLY A 315 1.85 -9.44 -20.07
CA GLY A 315 3.23 -8.99 -20.02
C GLY A 315 3.46 -8.05 -18.85
N ARG A 316 4.49 -7.21 -18.98
CA ARG A 316 4.82 -6.20 -17.99
C ARG A 316 4.82 -4.81 -18.64
N PRO A 317 3.73 -4.03 -18.50
CA PRO A 317 3.63 -2.71 -19.12
C PRO A 317 4.80 -1.76 -18.78
N GLN A 318 5.37 -1.90 -17.58
CA GLN A 318 6.50 -1.09 -17.11
C GLN A 318 7.84 -1.46 -17.75
N SER A 319 7.94 -2.62 -18.40
CA SER A 319 9.17 -3.07 -19.05
C SER A 319 9.29 -2.58 -20.50
N GLY A 320 8.29 -1.90 -21.05
CA GLY A 320 8.30 -1.44 -22.44
C GLY A 320 9.37 -0.39 -22.74
N ASP A 321 9.87 0.31 -21.71
CA ASP A 321 10.96 1.28 -21.83
C ASP A 321 12.36 0.62 -21.85
N VAL A 322 12.44 -0.70 -21.60
CA VAL A 322 13.70 -1.45 -21.62
C VAL A 322 13.96 -1.94 -23.05
N LEU A 323 15.03 -1.43 -23.65
CA LEU A 323 15.34 -1.67 -25.04
C LEU A 323 16.17 -2.95 -25.22
N PRO A 324 15.89 -3.73 -26.29
CA PRO A 324 16.76 -4.82 -26.71
C PRO A 324 18.20 -4.37 -26.95
N ALA A 325 19.16 -5.29 -26.82
CA ALA A 325 20.55 -5.04 -27.22
C ALA A 325 20.62 -4.60 -28.70
N SER A 326 21.24 -3.45 -28.97
CA SER A 326 21.50 -3.01 -30.36
C SER A 326 22.67 -3.77 -31.00
N THR A 327 23.59 -4.25 -30.16
CA THR A 327 24.81 -4.97 -30.54
C THR A 327 25.02 -6.11 -29.53
N PRO A 328 25.41 -7.33 -29.96
CA PRO A 328 25.78 -8.39 -29.04
C PRO A 328 26.92 -7.97 -28.11
N VAL A 329 26.89 -8.36 -26.83
CA VAL A 329 27.94 -8.02 -25.86
C VAL A 329 29.33 -8.46 -26.33
N THR A 330 29.38 -9.56 -27.09
CA THR A 330 30.60 -10.17 -27.64
C THR A 330 31.32 -9.28 -28.66
N GLU A 331 30.64 -8.28 -29.21
CA GLU A 331 31.21 -7.30 -30.15
C GLU A 331 31.58 -5.98 -29.47
N VAL A 332 31.27 -5.83 -28.17
CA VAL A 332 31.57 -4.61 -27.40
C VAL A 332 32.97 -4.72 -26.81
N ALA A 333 33.89 -3.85 -27.27
CA ALA A 333 35.30 -3.89 -26.85
C ALA A 333 35.49 -3.63 -25.35
N ARG A 334 34.67 -2.75 -24.75
CA ARG A 334 34.66 -2.45 -23.31
C ARG A 334 33.22 -2.44 -22.80
N PRO A 335 32.66 -3.59 -22.40
CA PRO A 335 31.26 -3.68 -21.96
C PRO A 335 30.98 -2.81 -20.74
N THR A 336 29.82 -2.17 -20.71
CA THR A 336 29.32 -1.47 -19.52
C THR A 336 28.36 -2.37 -18.75
N VAL A 337 28.53 -2.48 -17.44
CA VAL A 337 27.74 -3.37 -16.57
C VAL A 337 26.96 -2.56 -15.55
N LEU A 338 25.64 -2.75 -15.52
CA LEU A 338 24.80 -2.24 -14.44
C LEU A 338 24.95 -3.16 -13.22
N TYR A 339 25.45 -2.65 -12.10
CA TYR A 339 25.38 -3.34 -10.82
C TYR A 339 24.24 -2.79 -9.96
N ALA A 340 23.18 -3.58 -9.78
CA ALA A 340 21.94 -3.17 -9.10
C ALA A 340 21.57 -4.13 -7.95
N PRO A 341 22.21 -4.01 -6.78
CA PRO A 341 21.90 -4.84 -5.61
C PRO A 341 20.57 -4.43 -4.95
N THR A 342 19.83 -5.39 -4.39
CA THR A 342 18.62 -5.10 -3.62
C THR A 342 18.94 -4.53 -2.23
N TRP A 343 17.91 -4.05 -1.53
CA TRP A 343 18.02 -3.61 -0.14
C TRP A 343 18.13 -4.79 0.83
N ILE A 344 18.70 -4.55 2.02
CA ILE A 344 18.88 -5.58 3.04
C ILE A 344 17.54 -5.91 3.70
N GLY A 345 17.06 -7.13 3.49
CA GLY A 345 15.78 -7.61 4.01
C GLY A 345 15.71 -7.68 5.53
N ASN A 346 14.51 -7.67 6.09
CA ASN A 346 14.28 -7.75 7.54
C ASN A 346 14.45 -9.17 8.12
N GLY A 347 14.78 -10.16 7.28
CA GLY A 347 14.95 -11.56 7.67
C GLY A 347 15.32 -12.42 6.46
N SER A 348 15.73 -13.67 6.71
CA SER A 348 16.28 -14.60 5.70
C SER A 348 15.40 -14.81 4.48
N MET A 349 14.07 -14.79 4.64
CA MET A 349 13.10 -14.93 3.54
C MET A 349 13.00 -13.69 2.63
N THR A 350 13.68 -12.60 2.98
CA THR A 350 13.59 -11.31 2.27
C THR A 350 14.95 -10.67 2.02
N ASP A 351 16.01 -11.16 2.66
CA ASP A 351 17.37 -10.60 2.59
C ASP A 351 18.21 -11.33 1.54
N PHE A 352 18.02 -10.93 0.29
CA PHE A 352 18.74 -11.46 -0.87
C PHE A 352 19.88 -10.54 -1.33
N SER A 353 20.20 -9.49 -0.58
CA SER A 353 21.02 -8.38 -1.06
C SER A 353 22.50 -8.75 -1.22
N SER A 354 23.03 -8.61 -2.44
CA SER A 354 24.46 -8.74 -2.73
C SER A 354 25.28 -7.52 -2.28
N MET A 355 24.63 -6.49 -1.72
CA MET A 355 25.30 -5.28 -1.21
C MET A 355 26.40 -5.60 -0.18
N LYS A 356 26.27 -6.71 0.54
CA LYS A 356 27.24 -7.20 1.54
C LYS A 356 28.61 -7.55 0.93
N VAL A 357 28.65 -7.86 -0.36
CA VAL A 357 29.86 -8.29 -1.08
C VAL A 357 30.17 -7.36 -2.27
N ALA A 358 29.57 -6.17 -2.28
CA ALA A 358 29.63 -5.21 -3.38
C ALA A 358 31.05 -4.77 -3.75
N ASP A 359 31.95 -4.62 -2.79
CA ASP A 359 33.35 -4.22 -3.06
C ASP A 359 34.11 -5.25 -3.89
N ARG A 360 33.87 -6.55 -3.63
CA ARG A 360 34.48 -7.64 -4.40
C ARG A 360 33.90 -7.73 -5.80
N ILE A 361 32.59 -7.54 -5.95
CA ILE A 361 31.92 -7.49 -7.26
C ILE A 361 32.44 -6.30 -8.09
N LEU A 362 32.50 -5.09 -7.51
CA LEU A 362 33.00 -3.90 -8.21
C LEU A 362 34.42 -4.12 -8.70
N ARG A 363 35.33 -4.62 -7.84
CA ARG A 363 36.71 -4.91 -8.24
C ARG A 363 36.79 -5.94 -9.36
N ALA A 364 36.05 -7.05 -9.26
CA ALA A 364 36.06 -8.07 -10.30
C ALA A 364 35.55 -7.56 -11.65
N LEU A 365 34.57 -6.65 -11.66
CA LEU A 365 34.10 -6.00 -12.90
C LEU A 365 35.19 -5.11 -13.52
N LEU A 366 35.91 -4.33 -12.71
CA LEU A 366 37.02 -3.50 -13.17
C LEU A 366 38.18 -4.36 -13.69
N ASP A 367 38.52 -5.44 -12.99
CA ASP A 367 39.56 -6.41 -13.40
C ASP A 367 39.19 -7.11 -14.72
N ALA A 368 37.89 -7.30 -14.99
CA ALA A 368 37.37 -7.78 -16.27
C ALA A 368 37.35 -6.69 -17.37
N GLY A 369 37.85 -5.48 -17.09
CA GLY A 369 37.90 -4.37 -18.03
C GLY A 369 36.57 -3.65 -18.26
N ALA A 370 35.53 -3.94 -17.47
CA ALA A 370 34.21 -3.38 -17.68
C ALA A 370 34.08 -1.95 -17.12
N ASP A 371 33.25 -1.14 -17.78
CA ASP A 371 32.73 0.09 -17.19
C ASP A 371 31.52 -0.24 -16.29
N VAL A 372 31.30 0.50 -15.21
CA VAL A 372 30.25 0.16 -14.22
C VAL A 372 29.25 1.30 -14.05
N VAL A 373 27.96 0.98 -14.16
CA VAL A 373 26.87 1.81 -13.63
C VAL A 373 26.46 1.22 -12.28
N PHE A 374 26.81 1.86 -11.18
CA PHE A 374 26.48 1.37 -9.84
C PHE A 374 25.19 2.02 -9.31
N ARG A 375 24.12 1.23 -9.22
CA ARG A 375 22.79 1.67 -8.78
C ARG A 375 22.30 0.90 -7.55
N PRO A 376 22.77 1.27 -6.35
CA PRO A 376 22.25 0.73 -5.10
C PRO A 376 20.81 1.21 -4.83
N HIS A 377 20.04 0.44 -4.05
CA HIS A 377 18.67 0.85 -3.68
C HIS A 377 18.67 2.18 -2.89
N PRO A 378 17.78 3.16 -3.21
CA PRO A 378 17.77 4.49 -2.57
C PRO A 378 17.58 4.47 -1.05
N VAL A 379 17.07 3.39 -0.48
CA VAL A 379 16.93 3.23 0.99
C VAL A 379 18.29 3.33 1.71
N PHE A 380 19.37 2.91 1.06
CA PHE A 380 20.72 2.97 1.64
C PHE A 380 21.19 4.42 1.88
N LEU A 381 20.64 5.39 1.15
CA LEU A 381 20.92 6.81 1.36
C LEU A 381 20.31 7.34 2.67
N ARG A 382 19.31 6.65 3.23
CA ARG A 382 18.62 7.05 4.46
C ARG A 382 19.19 6.40 5.72
N ASP A 383 20.03 5.38 5.55
CA ASP A 383 20.66 4.66 6.64
C ASP A 383 22.10 5.16 6.90
N PRO A 384 22.46 5.57 8.12
CA PRO A 384 23.79 6.11 8.41
C PRO A 384 24.94 5.13 8.17
N TYR A 385 24.73 3.84 8.41
CA TYR A 385 25.76 2.81 8.18
C TYR A 385 25.95 2.60 6.68
N TRP A 386 24.87 2.40 5.94
CA TRP A 386 24.95 2.15 4.50
C TRP A 386 25.37 3.38 3.70
N SER A 387 24.98 4.58 4.10
CA SER A 387 25.43 5.80 3.43
C SER A 387 26.96 5.98 3.54
N LYS A 388 27.56 5.64 4.69
CA LYS A 388 29.03 5.59 4.81
C LYS A 388 29.64 4.51 3.93
N ARG A 389 29.06 3.31 3.91
CA ARG A 389 29.55 2.21 3.05
C ARG A 389 29.48 2.57 1.56
N LEU A 390 28.47 3.32 1.14
CA LEU A 390 28.36 3.82 -0.24
C LEU A 390 29.50 4.76 -0.63
N VAL A 391 29.98 5.61 0.29
CA VAL A 391 31.17 6.45 0.04
C VAL A 391 32.40 5.57 -0.24
N GLU A 392 32.59 4.51 0.54
CA GLU A 392 33.71 3.57 0.35
C GLU A 392 33.61 2.81 -0.99
N LEU A 393 32.41 2.39 -1.39
CA LEU A 393 32.18 1.70 -2.66
C LEU A 393 32.37 2.64 -3.86
N ASN A 394 31.85 3.87 -3.78
CA ASN A 394 32.04 4.88 -4.81
C ASN A 394 33.53 5.23 -5.01
N ALA A 395 34.34 5.18 -3.94
CA ALA A 395 35.77 5.40 -4.04
C ALA A 395 36.51 4.34 -4.87
N ILE A 396 35.98 3.11 -4.98
CA ILE A 396 36.53 2.06 -5.85
C ILE A 396 36.40 2.49 -7.32
N LEU A 397 35.21 2.97 -7.71
CA LEU A 397 34.94 3.45 -9.06
C LEU A 397 35.69 4.76 -9.36
N GLN A 398 35.73 5.68 -8.40
CA GLN A 398 36.47 6.93 -8.55
C GLN A 398 37.97 6.66 -8.82
N ALA A 399 38.58 5.69 -8.13
CA ALA A 399 39.98 5.37 -8.31
C ALA A 399 40.31 4.86 -9.72
N ASP A 400 39.45 4.03 -10.32
CA ASP A 400 39.60 3.57 -11.71
C ASP A 400 39.32 4.68 -12.73
N HIS A 401 38.31 5.51 -12.46
CA HIS A 401 38.00 6.68 -13.27
C HIS A 401 39.17 7.68 -13.36
N ASP A 402 39.89 7.87 -12.24
CA ASP A 402 41.01 8.80 -12.14
C ASP A 402 42.33 8.22 -12.69
N ASP A 403 42.37 6.93 -13.07
CA ASP A 403 43.55 6.32 -13.69
C ASP A 403 43.80 6.92 -15.07
N ARG A 404 44.94 7.62 -15.23
CA ARG A 404 45.29 8.31 -16.47
C ARG A 404 45.68 7.37 -17.60
N ALA A 405 46.05 6.12 -17.32
CA ALA A 405 46.44 5.15 -18.33
C ALA A 405 45.22 4.57 -19.04
N THR A 406 44.17 4.23 -18.30
CA THR A 406 42.96 3.57 -18.81
C THR A 406 41.70 4.05 -18.06
N PRO A 407 41.32 5.34 -18.18
CA PRO A 407 40.24 5.89 -17.37
C PRO A 407 38.93 5.14 -17.64
N GLY A 408 38.31 4.61 -16.59
CA GLY A 408 36.97 4.02 -16.62
C GLY A 408 35.88 5.06 -16.88
N ARG A 409 34.82 4.67 -17.57
CA ARG A 409 33.62 5.49 -17.86
C ARG A 409 32.45 5.06 -16.98
N HIS A 410 32.64 5.14 -15.67
CA HIS A 410 31.64 4.68 -14.72
C HIS A 410 30.58 5.75 -14.40
N VAL A 411 29.41 5.31 -13.92
CA VAL A 411 28.33 6.19 -13.43
C VAL A 411 27.89 5.70 -12.05
N TRP A 412 27.88 6.59 -11.05
CA TRP A 412 27.48 6.27 -9.68
C TRP A 412 26.89 7.50 -8.98
N GLY A 413 26.43 7.35 -7.74
CA GLY A 413 25.94 8.47 -6.93
C GLY A 413 24.58 9.01 -7.40
N GLU A 414 24.37 10.33 -7.30
CA GLU A 414 23.08 10.98 -7.57
C GLU A 414 22.57 10.73 -9.00
N GLN A 415 23.46 10.74 -9.99
CA GLN A 415 23.10 10.45 -11.38
C GLN A 415 22.50 9.05 -11.53
N ALA A 416 23.21 8.03 -11.05
CA ALA A 416 22.75 6.63 -11.16
C ALA A 416 21.56 6.31 -10.26
N VAL A 417 21.38 7.00 -9.12
CA VAL A 417 20.37 6.62 -8.11
C VAL A 417 19.09 7.44 -8.21
N ARG A 418 19.17 8.73 -8.61
CA ARG A 418 18.03 9.66 -8.60
C ARG A 418 17.72 10.30 -9.94
N GLU A 419 18.72 10.66 -10.72
CA GLU A 419 18.49 11.40 -11.97
C GLU A 419 18.04 10.47 -13.08
N TRP A 420 18.74 9.34 -13.25
CA TRP A 420 18.32 8.31 -14.20
C TRP A 420 17.19 7.48 -13.59
N SER A 421 16.19 7.19 -14.41
CA SER A 421 15.26 6.08 -14.21
C SER A 421 16.00 4.74 -14.29
N ILE A 422 15.36 3.68 -13.79
CA ILE A 422 15.93 2.33 -13.90
C ILE A 422 16.05 1.90 -15.37
N ALA A 423 15.10 2.25 -16.22
CA ALA A 423 15.12 1.93 -17.65
C ALA A 423 16.28 2.66 -18.36
N GLU A 424 16.53 3.94 -18.05
CA GLU A 424 17.70 4.66 -18.58
C GLU A 424 19.01 3.99 -18.18
N CYS A 425 19.15 3.56 -16.92
CA CYS A 425 20.30 2.74 -16.51
C CYS A 425 20.41 1.45 -17.31
N MET A 426 19.31 0.74 -17.57
CA MET A 426 19.34 -0.53 -18.33
C MET A 426 19.69 -0.33 -19.81
N ASN A 427 19.23 0.79 -20.37
CA ASN A 427 19.44 1.13 -21.77
C ASN A 427 20.86 1.64 -22.03
N SER A 428 21.55 2.16 -21.00
CA SER A 428 22.92 2.67 -21.09
C SER A 428 24.01 1.60 -20.89
N VAL A 429 23.65 0.33 -20.69
CA VAL A 429 24.60 -0.75 -20.36
C VAL A 429 24.44 -1.99 -21.25
N ASP A 430 25.42 -2.87 -21.23
CA ASP A 430 25.48 -4.10 -22.05
C ASP A 430 25.18 -5.37 -21.25
N ALA A 431 25.41 -5.36 -19.93
CA ALA A 431 25.11 -6.48 -19.03
C ALA A 431 24.60 -6.01 -17.66
N LEU A 432 24.00 -6.93 -16.89
CA LEU A 432 23.51 -6.69 -15.53
C LEU A 432 24.17 -7.63 -14.53
N VAL A 433 24.56 -7.11 -13.37
CA VAL A 433 24.82 -7.89 -12.15
C VAL A 433 23.76 -7.50 -11.13
N SER A 434 23.02 -8.49 -10.62
CA SER A 434 22.02 -8.27 -9.58
C SER A 434 21.91 -9.50 -8.66
N ASP A 435 20.94 -9.45 -7.77
CA ASP A 435 20.53 -10.55 -6.90
C ASP A 435 19.02 -10.84 -7.14
N VAL A 436 18.31 -11.43 -6.17
CA VAL A 436 16.88 -11.75 -6.34
C VAL A 436 16.03 -10.47 -6.34
N SER A 437 15.81 -9.93 -7.53
CA SER A 437 15.18 -8.63 -7.77
C SER A 437 14.14 -8.67 -8.89
N SER A 438 13.08 -7.88 -8.76
CA SER A 438 12.17 -7.65 -9.89
C SER A 438 12.84 -6.93 -11.06
N VAL A 439 13.95 -6.22 -10.81
CA VAL A 439 14.80 -5.61 -11.86
C VAL A 439 15.28 -6.65 -12.87
N VAL A 440 15.51 -7.90 -12.45
CA VAL A 440 15.93 -8.99 -13.34
C VAL A 440 14.81 -9.38 -14.30
N SER A 441 13.57 -9.45 -13.81
CA SER A 441 12.41 -9.73 -14.67
C SER A 441 12.22 -8.64 -15.73
N ASP A 442 12.50 -7.39 -15.38
CA ASP A 442 12.43 -6.24 -16.30
C ASP A 442 13.55 -6.31 -17.33
N TRP A 443 14.75 -6.65 -16.86
CA TRP A 443 15.95 -6.79 -17.67
C TRP A 443 15.78 -7.81 -18.79
N LEU A 444 15.01 -8.88 -18.59
CA LEU A 444 14.73 -9.87 -19.64
C LEU A 444 14.14 -9.26 -20.91
N ALA A 445 13.47 -8.11 -20.85
CA ALA A 445 12.99 -7.38 -22.02
C ALA A 445 14.15 -6.99 -22.98
N SER A 446 15.34 -6.70 -22.42
CA SER A 446 16.54 -6.32 -23.17
C SER A 446 17.21 -7.50 -23.90
N ALA A 447 16.96 -8.73 -23.45
CA ALA A 447 17.68 -9.96 -23.84
C ALA A 447 19.22 -9.93 -23.62
N LYS A 448 19.76 -8.87 -23.01
CA LYS A 448 21.17 -8.71 -22.67
C LYS A 448 21.60 -9.73 -21.59
N PRO A 449 22.87 -10.15 -21.56
CA PRO A 449 23.39 -11.06 -20.53
C PRO A 449 23.26 -10.48 -19.12
N TYR A 450 23.10 -11.36 -18.14
CA TYR A 450 23.06 -10.95 -16.74
C TYR A 450 23.59 -12.05 -15.81
N LEU A 451 24.15 -11.61 -14.69
CA LEU A 451 24.62 -12.43 -13.59
C LEU A 451 23.74 -12.21 -12.37
N MET A 452 23.39 -13.30 -11.69
CA MET A 452 22.67 -13.30 -10.43
C MET A 452 23.55 -13.86 -9.31
N VAL A 453 23.66 -13.11 -8.21
CA VAL A 453 24.35 -13.55 -7.00
C VAL A 453 23.35 -14.22 -6.06
N SER A 454 23.57 -15.52 -5.78
CA SER A 454 22.78 -16.23 -4.78
C SER A 454 23.33 -15.98 -3.38
N MET A 455 22.58 -15.21 -2.58
CA MET A 455 22.95 -14.89 -1.19
C MET A 455 22.42 -15.89 -0.16
N VAL A 456 21.41 -16.68 -0.54
CA VAL A 456 20.61 -17.52 0.37
C VAL A 456 20.64 -18.98 -0.05
N HIS A 457 20.39 -19.28 -1.32
CA HIS A 457 20.27 -20.63 -1.85
C HIS A 457 21.63 -21.18 -2.29
N ASP A 458 21.82 -22.49 -2.16
CA ASP A 458 22.93 -23.17 -2.82
C ASP A 458 22.72 -23.15 -4.34
N LEU A 459 23.81 -23.19 -5.12
CA LEU A 459 23.75 -22.94 -6.56
C LEU A 459 22.96 -24.00 -7.34
N ASP A 460 23.00 -25.25 -6.88
CA ASP A 460 22.25 -26.37 -7.44
C ASP A 460 20.74 -26.24 -7.23
N GLU A 461 20.30 -25.60 -6.15
CA GLU A 461 18.89 -25.33 -5.85
C GLU A 461 18.39 -23.97 -6.38
N PHE A 462 19.32 -23.08 -6.77
CA PHE A 462 18.98 -21.68 -7.01
C PHE A 462 18.03 -21.47 -8.19
N VAL A 463 18.19 -22.21 -9.28
CA VAL A 463 17.32 -22.11 -10.46
C VAL A 463 15.91 -22.59 -10.17
N ASP A 464 15.75 -23.60 -9.31
CA ASP A 464 14.43 -24.09 -8.91
C ASP A 464 13.71 -23.11 -7.98
N ALA A 465 14.45 -22.48 -7.07
CA ALA A 465 13.94 -21.46 -6.16
C ALA A 465 13.64 -20.13 -6.87
N VAL A 466 14.46 -19.75 -7.84
CA VAL A 466 14.41 -18.48 -8.56
C VAL A 466 14.49 -18.75 -10.07
N PRO A 467 13.37 -19.08 -10.73
CA PRO A 467 13.34 -19.52 -12.13
C PRO A 467 13.97 -18.54 -13.14
N VAL A 468 13.99 -17.24 -12.83
CA VAL A 468 14.68 -16.26 -13.67
C VAL A 468 16.20 -16.46 -13.71
N ALA A 469 16.79 -17.24 -12.79
CA ALA A 469 18.19 -17.62 -12.83
C ALA A 469 18.51 -18.62 -13.96
N ALA A 470 17.50 -19.28 -14.57
CA ALA A 470 17.70 -20.25 -15.66
C ALA A 470 18.31 -19.65 -16.94
N GLY A 471 18.27 -18.32 -17.11
CA GLY A 471 18.91 -17.58 -18.19
C GLY A 471 20.10 -16.74 -17.71
N ALA A 472 20.44 -16.82 -16.42
CA ALA A 472 21.49 -16.03 -15.81
C ALA A 472 22.80 -16.81 -15.75
N TYR A 473 23.89 -16.07 -15.69
CA TYR A 473 25.11 -16.55 -15.04
C TYR A 473 24.91 -16.51 -13.52
N VAL A 474 25.42 -17.49 -12.79
CA VAL A 474 25.17 -17.59 -11.34
C VAL A 474 26.46 -17.78 -10.56
N VAL A 475 26.58 -17.07 -9.44
CA VAL A 475 27.64 -17.25 -8.44
C VAL A 475 27.03 -17.17 -7.04
N ASP A 476 27.68 -17.79 -6.06
CA ASP A 476 27.26 -17.72 -4.67
C ASP A 476 27.81 -16.47 -3.96
N ARG A 477 27.48 -16.32 -2.68
CA ARG A 477 27.98 -15.25 -1.81
C ARG A 477 29.49 -15.24 -1.61
N ASP A 478 30.18 -16.35 -1.86
CA ASP A 478 31.64 -16.43 -1.74
C ASP A 478 32.32 -15.87 -3.00
N LEU A 479 31.57 -15.77 -4.11
CA LEU A 479 31.99 -15.27 -5.43
C LEU A 479 33.09 -16.14 -6.05
N THR A 480 33.05 -17.44 -5.74
CA THR A 480 34.00 -18.41 -6.29
C THR A 480 33.81 -18.53 -7.80
N GLY A 481 34.90 -18.37 -8.57
CA GLY A 481 34.87 -18.44 -10.04
C GLY A 481 34.27 -17.21 -10.73
N LEU A 482 34.05 -16.10 -10.01
CA LEU A 482 33.48 -14.89 -10.59
C LEU A 482 34.26 -14.38 -11.82
N PRO A 483 35.61 -14.34 -11.85
CA PRO A 483 36.34 -13.88 -13.04
C PRO A 483 36.02 -14.71 -14.30
N GLU A 484 36.00 -16.04 -14.18
CA GLU A 484 35.70 -16.94 -15.29
C GLU A 484 34.25 -16.78 -15.78
N VAL A 485 33.32 -16.59 -14.85
CA VAL A 485 31.91 -16.34 -15.16
C VAL A 485 31.72 -14.98 -15.84
N LEU A 486 32.44 -13.94 -15.42
CA LEU A 486 32.40 -12.62 -16.06
C LEU A 486 32.96 -12.68 -17.49
N ASP A 487 34.07 -13.40 -17.71
CA ASP A 487 34.61 -13.61 -19.07
C ASP A 487 33.59 -14.30 -19.99
N GLU A 488 32.95 -15.37 -19.50
CA GLU A 488 31.92 -16.06 -20.26
C GLU A 488 30.72 -15.15 -20.57
N MET A 489 30.25 -14.38 -19.57
CA MET A 489 29.12 -13.45 -19.70
C MET A 489 29.39 -12.30 -20.67
N LEU A 490 30.59 -11.71 -20.61
CA LEU A 490 30.90 -10.47 -21.31
C LEU A 490 31.51 -10.70 -22.70
N HIS A 491 32.10 -11.86 -22.96
CA HIS A 491 32.86 -12.09 -24.19
C HIS A 491 32.40 -13.30 -25.02
N ARG A 492 31.64 -14.25 -24.45
CA ARG A 492 31.25 -15.49 -25.15
C ARG A 492 29.73 -15.68 -25.25
N ASP A 493 29.01 -15.37 -24.19
CA ASP A 493 27.56 -15.35 -24.09
C ASP A 493 26.79 -16.59 -24.64
N PRO A 494 27.16 -17.84 -24.27
CA PRO A 494 26.43 -19.04 -24.73
C PRO A 494 24.97 -19.12 -24.25
N LEU A 495 24.57 -18.33 -23.25
CA LEU A 495 23.21 -18.35 -22.69
C LEU A 495 22.20 -17.48 -23.45
N ALA A 496 22.60 -16.85 -24.56
CA ALA A 496 21.75 -15.94 -25.33
C ALA A 496 20.41 -16.54 -25.78
N GLU A 497 20.43 -17.76 -26.35
CA GLU A 497 19.19 -18.42 -26.78
C GLU A 497 18.30 -18.77 -25.58
N ARG A 498 18.90 -19.30 -24.51
CA ARG A 498 18.17 -19.65 -23.30
C ARG A 498 17.50 -18.44 -22.66
N ARG A 499 18.14 -17.27 -22.69
CA ARG A 499 17.53 -16.01 -22.24
C ARG A 499 16.36 -15.57 -23.10
N ARG A 500 16.42 -15.77 -24.43
CA ARG A 500 15.28 -15.47 -25.32
C ARG A 500 14.07 -16.34 -25.02
N GLU A 501 14.26 -17.65 -24.82
CA GLU A 501 13.19 -18.56 -24.39
C GLU A 501 12.60 -18.14 -23.04
N LEU A 502 13.48 -17.79 -22.08
CA LEU A 502 13.05 -17.36 -20.75
C LEU A 502 12.28 -16.05 -20.78
N LYS A 503 12.70 -15.07 -21.60
CA LYS A 503 11.98 -13.82 -21.81
C LYS A 503 10.52 -14.09 -22.18
N VAL A 504 10.27 -14.96 -23.17
CA VAL A 504 8.90 -15.30 -23.59
C VAL A 504 8.11 -15.94 -22.45
N ARG A 505 8.73 -16.82 -21.68
CA ARG A 505 8.05 -17.49 -20.56
C ARG A 505 7.70 -16.54 -19.41
N VAL A 506 8.53 -15.52 -19.17
CA VAL A 506 8.39 -14.58 -18.03
C VAL A 506 7.55 -13.35 -18.39
N LEU A 507 7.72 -12.81 -19.60
CA LEU A 507 7.12 -11.55 -20.05
C LEU A 507 6.10 -11.72 -21.19
N GLY A 508 5.94 -12.92 -21.74
CA GLY A 508 5.16 -13.15 -22.95
C GLY A 508 5.90 -12.76 -24.23
N GLU A 509 5.19 -12.82 -25.35
CA GLU A 509 5.72 -12.50 -26.69
C GLU A 509 5.70 -11.00 -27.01
N PHE A 510 5.43 -10.14 -26.02
CA PHE A 510 5.32 -8.70 -26.21
C PHE A 510 6.66 -8.05 -26.54
N GLU A 511 6.65 -7.14 -27.51
CA GLU A 511 7.78 -6.28 -27.84
C GLU A 511 7.47 -4.79 -27.57
N GLY A 512 8.47 -4.05 -27.09
CA GLY A 512 8.33 -2.62 -26.77
C GLY A 512 7.10 -2.32 -25.92
N ASP A 513 6.24 -1.43 -26.41
CA ASP A 513 5.04 -0.97 -25.71
C ASP A 513 3.77 -1.81 -25.98
N GLU A 514 3.88 -2.95 -26.67
CA GLU A 514 2.73 -3.83 -26.95
C GLU A 514 2.02 -4.32 -25.70
N SER A 515 2.78 -4.72 -24.67
CA SER A 515 2.22 -5.12 -23.37
C SER A 515 1.44 -3.98 -22.73
N ALA A 516 1.95 -2.74 -22.80
CA ALA A 516 1.27 -1.58 -22.25
C ALA A 516 -0.03 -1.25 -23.00
N ARG A 517 -0.04 -1.36 -24.33
CA ARG A 517 -1.26 -1.20 -25.15
C ARG A 517 -2.28 -2.29 -24.88
N ALA A 518 -1.85 -3.55 -24.81
CA ALA A 518 -2.72 -4.69 -24.49
C ALA A 518 -3.34 -4.55 -23.10
N PHE A 519 -2.54 -4.13 -22.11
CA PHE A 519 -3.01 -3.83 -20.77
C PHE A 519 -4.04 -2.70 -20.76
N ALA A 520 -3.77 -1.58 -21.45
CA ALA A 520 -4.70 -0.46 -21.52
C ALA A 520 -6.05 -0.85 -22.16
N ALA A 521 -6.01 -1.60 -23.26
CA ALA A 521 -7.21 -2.12 -23.92
C ALA A 521 -8.01 -3.06 -23.01
N TRP A 522 -7.32 -3.95 -22.29
CA TRP A 522 -7.94 -4.85 -21.33
C TRP A 522 -8.56 -4.12 -20.13
N VAL A 523 -7.89 -3.09 -19.60
CA VAL A 523 -8.45 -2.22 -18.56
C VAL A 523 -9.73 -1.55 -19.05
N HIS A 524 -9.75 -1.04 -20.28
CA HIS A 524 -10.93 -0.44 -20.89
C HIS A 524 -12.10 -1.43 -20.98
N GLU A 525 -11.83 -2.66 -21.42
CA GLU A 525 -12.82 -3.73 -21.47
C GLU A 525 -13.39 -4.05 -20.08
N MET A 526 -12.53 -4.22 -19.08
CA MET A 526 -12.94 -4.52 -17.70
C MET A 526 -13.72 -3.37 -17.05
N ALA A 527 -13.35 -2.13 -17.38
CA ALA A 527 -14.02 -0.90 -16.95
C ALA A 527 -15.47 -0.83 -17.47
N HIS A 528 -15.73 -1.38 -18.67
CA HIS A 528 -17.04 -1.32 -19.32
C HIS A 528 -17.85 -2.63 -19.23
N THR A 529 -17.26 -3.71 -18.74
CA THR A 529 -17.93 -4.99 -18.58
C THR A 529 -18.39 -5.18 -17.14
N PRO A 530 -19.71 -5.11 -16.85
CA PRO A 530 -20.23 -5.30 -15.51
C PRO A 530 -19.81 -6.65 -14.93
N MET A 531 -19.54 -6.68 -13.64
CA MET A 531 -19.35 -7.95 -12.95
C MET A 531 -20.72 -8.64 -12.80
N VAL A 532 -20.88 -9.79 -13.45
CA VAL A 532 -21.95 -10.74 -13.15
C VAL A 532 -21.38 -11.77 -12.19
N ARG A 533 -21.72 -11.69 -10.90
CA ARG A 533 -21.47 -12.81 -9.98
C ARG A 533 -22.65 -13.78 -10.09
N GLY A 534 -22.34 -15.00 -10.53
CA GLY A 534 -23.25 -16.14 -10.46
C GLY A 534 -23.44 -16.65 -9.03
#